data_AF-A0A2D7JG14-F1
#
_entry.id   AF-A0A2D7JG14-F1
#
_cell.length_a   1.000
_cell.length_b   1.000
_cell.length_c   1.000
_cell.angle_alpha   90.00
_cell.angle_beta   90.00
_cell.angle_gamma   90.00
#
_symmetry.space_group_name_H-M   'P 1'
#
loop_
_entity.id
_entity.type
_entity.pdbx_description
1 polymer ?
#
loop_
_entity_poly.entity_id
_entity_poly.type
_entity_poly.pdbx_seq_one_letter_code
_entity_poly.pdbx_strand_id
1 'polypeptide(L)'
;MSPLIRPLRSIANGFGVAWWARVQTTGPDVTYWFGPFITRRGLEQELSSFLDDIASEQPGSVSHSLVRTRRSEPLTIAAEG
;
A
#
# COMPACT_ATOMS: atom_id res chain seq x y z
N MET A 1 -7.34 2.99 20.93
CA MET A 1 -7.27 2.48 19.54
C MET A 1 -8.55 1.72 19.24
N SER A 2 -9.48 2.32 18.49
CA SER A 2 -10.86 1.84 18.38
C SER A 2 -10.98 0.56 17.53
N PRO A 3 -11.55 -0.54 18.05
CA PRO A 3 -11.63 -1.83 17.34
C PRO A 3 -12.66 -1.88 16.18
N LEU A 4 -13.38 -0.78 15.91
CA LEU A 4 -14.48 -0.73 14.94
C LEU A 4 -14.08 -0.38 13.49
N ILE A 5 -12.81 -0.08 13.23
CA ILE A 5 -12.35 0.38 11.89
C ILE A 5 -11.96 -0.79 10.96
N ARG A 6 -11.73 -1.98 11.53
CA ARG A 6 -11.35 -3.20 10.78
C ARG A 6 -12.43 -3.68 9.79
N PRO A 7 -13.73 -3.76 10.15
CA PRO A 7 -14.75 -4.23 9.21
C PRO A 7 -14.97 -3.27 8.03
N LEU A 8 -14.91 -1.95 8.24
CA LEU A 8 -15.13 -0.98 7.16
C LEU A 8 -14.07 -1.06 6.06
N ARG A 9 -12.81 -1.33 6.41
CA ARG A 9 -11.72 -1.48 5.43
C ARG A 9 -11.91 -2.71 4.54
N SER A 10 -12.37 -3.82 5.11
CA SER A 10 -12.69 -5.04 4.35
C SER A 10 -13.86 -4.82 3.39
N ILE A 11 -14.91 -4.11 3.83
CA ILE A 11 -16.07 -3.75 3.00
C ILE A 11 -15.63 -2.84 1.83
N ALA A 12 -14.88 -1.77 2.11
CA ALA A 12 -14.40 -0.86 1.08
C ALA A 12 -13.51 -1.56 0.03
N ASN A 13 -12.69 -2.53 0.44
CA ASN A 13 -11.89 -3.33 -0.49
C ASN A 13 -12.78 -4.27 -1.32
N GLY A 14 -13.78 -4.90 -0.71
CA GLY A 14 -14.74 -5.76 -1.40
C GLY A 14 -15.49 -5.05 -2.52
N PHE A 15 -15.85 -3.77 -2.32
CA PHE A 15 -16.48 -2.92 -3.32
C PHE A 15 -15.51 -2.25 -4.32
N GLY A 16 -14.19 -2.43 -4.16
CA GLY A 16 -13.18 -1.82 -5.04
C GLY A 16 -13.03 -0.30 -4.89
N VAL A 17 -13.59 0.28 -3.84
CA VAL A 17 -13.50 1.71 -3.52
C VAL A 17 -12.39 2.04 -2.53
N ALA A 18 -11.71 1.01 -2.01
CA ALA A 18 -10.55 1.18 -1.15
C ALA A 18 -9.39 1.85 -1.87
N TRP A 19 -8.72 2.73 -1.16
CA TRP A 19 -7.46 3.33 -1.55
C TRP A 19 -6.30 2.40 -1.22
N TRP A 20 -5.42 2.26 -2.19
CA TRP A 20 -4.19 1.48 -2.12
C TRP A 20 -3.04 2.34 -2.63
N ALA A 21 -1.89 2.23 -1.95
CA ALA A 21 -0.64 2.73 -2.49
C ALA A 21 0.10 1.57 -3.14
N ARG A 22 0.44 1.74 -4.42
CA ARG A 22 1.39 0.88 -5.12
C ARG A 22 2.76 1.52 -4.95
N VAL A 23 3.63 0.88 -4.18
CA VAL A 23 5.03 1.29 -4.00
C VAL A 23 5.90 0.34 -4.81
N GLN A 24 6.77 0.88 -5.64
CA GLN A 24 7.69 0.13 -6.49
C GLN A 24 9.11 0.54 -6.13
N THR A 25 9.94 -0.44 -5.84
CA THR A 25 11.37 -0.25 -5.58
C THR A 25 12.18 -0.73 -6.78
N THR A 26 13.37 -0.17 -6.99
CA THR A 26 14.36 -0.69 -7.94
C THR A 26 15.62 -1.12 -7.20
N GLY A 27 16.19 -2.27 -7.59
CA GLY A 27 17.36 -2.88 -6.98
C GLY A 27 17.14 -3.35 -5.53
N PRO A 28 16.19 -4.27 -5.23
CA PRO A 28 15.46 -5.19 -6.11
C PRO A 28 14.14 -4.64 -6.65
N ASP A 29 13.67 -5.17 -7.80
CA ASP A 29 12.39 -4.77 -8.42
C ASP A 29 11.24 -5.46 -7.67
N VAL A 30 10.61 -4.72 -6.76
CA VAL A 30 9.53 -5.24 -5.90
C VAL A 30 8.38 -4.24 -5.91
N THR A 31 7.17 -4.75 -6.03
CA THR A 31 5.93 -3.97 -5.89
C THR A 31 5.24 -4.31 -4.58
N TYR A 32 5.13 -3.33 -3.69
CA TYR A 32 4.39 -3.40 -2.43
C TYR A 32 3.03 -2.71 -2.57
N TRP A 33 1.98 -3.40 -2.13
CA TRP A 33 0.62 -2.86 -2.06
C TRP A 33 0.27 -2.54 -0.62
N PHE A 34 0.27 -1.25 -0.30
CA PHE A 34 -0.05 -0.75 1.04
C PHE A 34 -1.52 -0.30 1.12
N GLY A 35 -2.30 -0.95 1.98
CA GLY A 35 -3.74 -0.74 2.11
C GLY A 35 -4.45 -1.89 2.83
N PRO A 36 -5.79 -1.96 2.81
CA PRO A 36 -6.75 -1.02 2.23
C PRO A 36 -7.10 0.16 3.16
N PHE A 37 -7.35 1.33 2.58
CA PHE A 37 -7.83 2.53 3.28
C PHE A 37 -9.16 3.03 2.73
N ILE A 38 -9.98 3.64 3.59
CA ILE A 38 -11.28 4.21 3.20
C ILE A 38 -11.09 5.56 2.48
N THR A 39 -10.12 6.36 2.92
CA THR A 39 -9.86 7.70 2.39
C THR A 39 -8.41 7.82 1.90
N ARG A 40 -8.20 8.64 0.88
CA ARG A 40 -6.86 8.93 0.33
C ARG A 40 -5.95 9.55 1.38
N ARG A 41 -6.47 10.52 2.13
CA ARG A 41 -5.73 11.21 3.19
C ARG A 41 -5.26 10.25 4.30
N GLY A 42 -6.09 9.30 4.71
CA GLY A 42 -5.70 8.31 5.71
C GLY A 42 -4.61 7.36 5.19
N LEU A 43 -4.63 7.03 3.90
CA LEU A 43 -3.54 6.31 3.25
C LEU A 43 -2.27 7.15 3.20
N GLU A 44 -2.34 8.41 2.75
CA GLU A 44 -1.18 9.32 2.63
C GLU A 44 -0.49 9.56 3.98
N GLN A 45 -1.23 9.69 5.08
CA GLN A 45 -0.64 9.89 6.40
C GLN A 45 0.19 8.70 6.88
N GLU A 46 -0.31 7.48 6.68
CA GLU A 46 0.41 6.25 7.07
C GLU A 46 1.47 5.85 6.04
N LEU A 47 1.26 6.21 4.76
CA LEU A 47 2.18 5.91 3.66
C LEU A 47 3.53 6.58 3.87
N SER A 48 3.58 7.80 4.39
CA SER A 48 4.86 8.50 4.61
C SER A 48 5.80 7.71 5.52
N SER A 49 5.29 7.14 6.63
CA SER A 49 6.09 6.29 7.51
C SER A 49 6.52 5.00 6.81
N PHE A 50 5.62 4.35 6.08
CA PHE A 50 5.95 3.15 5.32
C PHE A 50 7.03 3.39 4.23
N LEU A 51 7.01 4.54 3.58
CA LEU A 51 8.04 4.92 2.61
C LEU A 51 9.39 5.20 3.28
N ASP A 52 9.39 5.75 4.50
CA ASP A 52 10.60 6.00 5.29
C ASP A 52 11.27 4.68 5.69
N ASP A 53 10.47 3.71 6.15
CA ASP A 53 10.94 2.33 6.43
C ASP A 53 11.58 1.69 5.18
N ILE A 54 10.91 1.76 4.02
CA ILE A 54 11.47 1.22 2.76
C ILE A 54 12.75 1.97 2.35
N ALA A 55 12.77 3.30 2.49
CA ALA A 55 13.93 4.10 2.13
C ALA A 55 15.14 3.82 3.03
N SER A 56 14.91 3.46 4.30
CA SER A 56 15.97 3.07 5.22
C SER A 56 16.71 1.80 4.79
N GLU A 57 16.08 0.94 3.99
CA GLU A 57 16.73 -0.24 3.39
C GLU A 57 17.65 0.11 2.21
N GLN A 58 17.78 1.40 1.87
CA GLN A 58 18.59 1.94 0.76
C GLN A 58 18.31 1.25 -0.59
N PRO A 59 17.04 1.16 -1.03
CA PRO A 59 16.73 0.72 -2.39
C PRO A 59 17.30 1.71 -3.40
N GLY A 60 17.59 1.22 -4.61
CA GLY A 60 18.13 2.06 -5.69
C GLY A 60 17.21 3.23 -6.06
N SER A 61 15.89 3.00 -6.14
CA SER A 61 14.88 4.05 -6.26
C SER A 61 13.54 3.57 -5.71
N VAL A 62 12.71 4.50 -5.26
CA VAL A 62 11.34 4.24 -4.78
C VAL A 62 10.36 5.14 -5.54
N SER A 63 9.34 4.55 -6.14
CA SER A 63 8.22 5.27 -6.74
C SER A 63 6.92 4.80 -6.10
N HIS A 64 5.94 5.68 -5.93
CA HIS A 64 4.64 5.29 -5.41
C HIS A 64 3.50 5.94 -6.17
N SER A 65 2.33 5.29 -6.18
CA SER A 65 1.11 5.80 -6.80
C SER A 65 -0.11 5.41 -5.98
N LEU A 66 -1.04 6.33 -5.83
CA LEU A 66 -2.29 6.14 -5.07
C LEU A 66 -3.41 5.78 -6.05
N VAL A 67 -3.98 4.60 -5.89
CA VAL A 67 -5.03 4.09 -6.77
C VAL A 67 -6.22 3.57 -5.96
N ARG A 68 -7.42 3.71 -6.52
CA ARG A 68 -8.60 2.98 -6.03
C ARG A 68 -8.71 1.66 -6.77
N THR A 69 -8.68 0.57 -6.03
CA THR A 69 -8.77 -0.76 -6.61
C THR A 69 -9.22 -1.78 -5.56
N ARG A 70 -9.62 -2.95 -6.04
CA ARG A 70 -9.79 -4.14 -5.22
C ARG A 70 -8.51 -4.96 -5.29
N ARG A 71 -7.87 -5.22 -4.15
CA ARG A 71 -6.70 -6.09 -4.07
C ARG A 71 -6.93 -7.23 -3.11
N SER A 72 -6.30 -8.35 -3.42
CA SER A 72 -6.18 -9.54 -2.58
C SER A 72 -4.71 -9.95 -2.58
N GLU A 73 -4.34 -10.83 -1.66
CA GLU A 73 -2.99 -11.40 -1.62
C GLU A 73 -2.64 -12.07 -2.96
N PRO A 74 -1.36 -12.02 -3.40
CA PRO A 74 -0.21 -11.44 -2.70
C PRO A 74 -0.11 -9.91 -2.82
N LEU A 75 0.14 -9.23 -1.70
CA LEU A 75 0.31 -7.77 -1.62
C LEU A 75 1.76 -7.33 -1.83
N THR A 76 2.70 -8.26 -1.74
CA THR A 76 4.11 -8.05 -2.08
C THR A 76 4.43 -8.93 -3.27
N ILE A 77 4.83 -8.31 -4.38
CA ILE A 77 5.14 -8.99 -5.62
C ILE A 77 6.60 -8.67 -5.93
N ALA A 78 7.49 -9.64 -5.73
CA ALA A 78 8.84 -9.56 -6.27
C ALA A 78 8.76 -9.75 -7.79
N ALA A 79 9.48 -8.94 -8.56
CA ALA A 79 9.70 -9.25 -9.96
C ALA A 79 10.56 -10.53 -9.98
N GLU A 80 9.94 -11.65 -10.36
CA GLU A 80 10.67 -12.87 -10.69
C GLU A 80 11.61 -12.51 -11.85
N GLY A 81 12.92 -12.65 -11.62
CA GLY A 81 13.96 -12.38 -12.62
C GLY A 81 13.98 -13.41 -13.75
#